data_AF-A0A735Q2V0-F1
#
_entry.id   AF-A0A735Q2V0-F1
#
_cell.length_a   1.000
_cell.length_b   1.000
_cell.length_c   1.000
_cell.angle_alpha   90.00
_cell.angle_beta   90.00
_cell.angle_gamma   90.00
#
_symmetry.space_group_name_H-M   'P 1'
#
loop_
_entity.id
_entity.type
_entity.pdbx_description
1 polymer ?
#
loop_
_entity_poly.entity_id
_entity_poly.type
_entity_poly.pdbx_seq_one_letter_code
_entity_poly.pdbx_strand_id
1 'polypeptide(L)' 'MFKKTEIGEHLPDNGRVLITCKNGKVMSLRNVYDDEHVASLKSLLELAEQAGCIVVQKGKQRV' A
#
# COMPACT_ATOMS: atom_id res chain seq x y z
N MET A 1 -0.82 -2.34 -17.62
CA MET A 1 -1.34 -3.54 -16.91
C MET A 1 -0.53 -4.71 -17.40
N PHE A 2 0.18 -5.40 -16.52
CA PHE A 2 1.23 -6.36 -16.90
C PHE A 2 0.78 -7.78 -16.60
N LYS A 3 1.23 -8.75 -17.40
CA LYS A 3 1.12 -10.15 -16.97
C LYS A 3 2.09 -10.37 -15.82
N LYS A 4 1.69 -11.23 -14.89
CA LYS A 4 2.52 -11.55 -13.72
C LYS A 4 3.90 -12.10 -14.12
N THR A 5 3.99 -12.79 -15.25
CA THR A 5 5.24 -13.37 -15.79
C THR A 5 6.18 -12.33 -16.38
N GLU A 6 5.68 -11.19 -16.83
CA GLU A 6 6.44 -10.12 -17.48
C GLU A 6 6.91 -9.06 -16.47
N ILE A 7 6.56 -9.21 -15.19
CA ILE A 7 6.75 -8.15 -14.19
C ILE A 7 8.21 -7.76 -13.99
N GLY A 8 9.14 -8.72 -14.11
CA GLY A 8 10.56 -8.50 -13.92
C GLY A 8 11.15 -7.48 -14.90
N GLU A 9 10.59 -7.37 -16.10
CA GLU A 9 11.03 -6.41 -17.14
C GLU A 9 10.68 -4.96 -16.79
N HIS A 10 9.80 -4.75 -15.80
CA HIS A 10 9.33 -3.44 -15.38
C HIS A 10 9.80 -3.05 -13.98
N LEU A 11 10.60 -3.89 -13.32
CA LEU A 11 11.19 -3.57 -12.03
C LEU A 11 12.44 -2.69 -12.22
N PRO A 12 12.72 -1.77 -11.30
CA PRO A 12 13.99 -1.08 -11.27
C PRO A 12 15.12 -2.06 -10.95
N ASP A 13 16.35 -1.73 -11.38
CA ASP A 13 17.53 -2.56 -11.11
C ASP A 13 17.81 -2.74 -9.60
N ASN A 14 17.37 -1.79 -8.77
CA ASN A 14 17.50 -1.83 -7.31
C ASN A 14 16.35 -1.07 -6.62
N GLY A 15 16.16 -1.34 -5.33
CA GLY A 15 15.23 -0.64 -4.46
C GLY A 15 14.00 -1.46 -4.08
N ARG A 16 12.92 -0.76 -3.71
CA ARG A 16 11.67 -1.37 -3.23
C ARG A 16 10.51 -1.00 -4.16
N VAL A 17 9.65 -1.96 -4.45
CA VAL A 17 8.48 -1.76 -5.32
C VAL A 17 7.23 -2.31 -4.65
N LEU A 18 6.16 -1.52 -4.67
CA LEU A 18 4.82 -1.95 -4.30
C LEU A 18 4.06 -2.36 -5.56
N ILE A 19 3.50 -3.58 -5.54
CA ILE A 19 2.78 -4.17 -6.68
C ILE A 19 1.32 -4.38 -6.27
N THR A 20 0.40 -3.81 -7.04
CA THR A 20 -1.04 -4.05 -6.84
C THR A 20 -1.52 -5.11 -7.82
N CYS A 21 -2.04 -6.23 -7.30
CA CYS A 21 -2.62 -7.29 -8.10
C CYS A 21 -4.14 -7.38 -7.89
N LYS A 22 -4.90 -7.54 -8.97
CA LYS A 22 -6.35 -7.78 -8.92
C LYS A 22 -6.73 -8.86 -9.92
N ASN A 23 -7.52 -9.84 -9.47
CA ASN A 23 -7.98 -10.96 -10.31
C ASN A 23 -6.85 -11.66 -11.07
N GLY A 24 -5.73 -11.92 -10.38
CA GLY A 24 -4.56 -12.59 -10.95
C GLY A 24 -3.69 -11.75 -11.90
N LYS A 25 -4.00 -10.46 -12.08
CA LYS A 25 -3.26 -9.56 -12.98
C LYS A 25 -2.61 -8.41 -12.21
N VAL A 26 -1.48 -7.90 -12.71
CA VAL A 26 -0.79 -6.75 -12.12
C VAL A 26 -1.40 -5.46 -12.64
N MET A 27 -2.02 -4.70 -11.74
CA MET A 27 -2.68 -3.43 -12.02
C MET A 27 -1.70 -2.25 -12.04
N SER A 28 -0.77 -2.22 -11.09
CA SER A 28 0.19 -1.11 -10.93
C SER A 28 1.49 -1.55 -10.28
N LEU A 29 2.58 -0.85 -10.60
CA LEU A 29 3.85 -0.87 -9.90
C LEU A 29 4.15 0.54 -9.43
N ARG A 30 4.73 0.67 -8.23
CA ARG A 30 5.17 1.96 -7.69
C ARG A 30 6.46 1.76 -6.92
N ASN A 31 7.48 2.55 -7.20
CA ASN A 31 8.70 2.57 -6.40
C ASN A 31 8.38 3.15 -5.01
N VAL A 32 8.96 2.54 -3.98
CA VAL A 32 8.83 2.98 -2.58
C VAL A 32 10.12 3.68 -2.21
N TYR A 33 10.03 4.95 -1.82
CA TYR A 33 11.19 5.77 -1.45
C TYR A 33 11.68 5.48 -0.02
N ASP A 34 12.85 6.00 0.33
CA ASP A 34 13.51 5.70 1.60
C ASP A 34 12.83 6.26 2.83
N ASP A 35 12.06 7.33 2.65
CA ASP A 35 11.22 7.95 3.67
C ASP A 35 9.81 7.32 3.77
N GLU A 36 9.49 6.36 2.90
CA GLU A 36 8.17 5.73 2.87
C GLU A 36 8.11 4.41 3.65
N HIS A 37 7.01 4.23 4.36
CA HIS A 37 6.68 3.00 5.07
C HIS A 37 5.43 2.36 4.45
N VAL A 38 5.50 1.06 4.19
CA VAL A 38 4.35 0.27 3.72
C VAL A 38 3.73 -0.44 4.91
N ALA A 39 2.49 -0.09 5.23
CA ALA A 39 1.75 -0.66 6.35
C ALA A 39 0.34 -1.06 5.93
N SER A 40 -0.22 -2.07 6.59
CA SER A 40 -1.66 -2.32 6.51
C SER A 40 -2.43 -1.17 7.16
N LEU A 41 -3.70 -0.98 6.77
CA LEU A 41 -4.55 0.00 7.46
C LEU A 41 -4.64 -0.28 8.96
N LYS A 42 -4.73 -1.54 9.38
CA LYS A 42 -4.74 -1.92 10.80
C LYS A 42 -3.48 -1.43 11.52
N SER A 43 -2.31 -1.71 10.94
CA SER A 43 -1.03 -1.29 11.52
C SER A 43 -0.91 0.23 11.58
N LEU A 44 -1.40 0.95 10.57
CA LEU A 44 -1.46 2.42 10.61
C LEU A 44 -2.32 2.93 11.77
N LEU A 45 -3.49 2.32 12.01
CA LEU A 45 -4.37 2.70 13.12
C LEU A 45 -3.72 2.42 14.48
N GLU A 46 -3.07 1.26 14.64
CA GLU A 46 -2.33 0.90 15.87
C GLU A 46 -1.19 1.89 16.16
N LEU A 47 -0.43 2.27 15.12
CA LEU A 47 0.64 3.27 15.27
C LEU A 47 0.09 4.66 15.62
N ALA A 48 -1.04 5.07 15.02
CA ALA A 48 -1.68 6.33 15.35
C ALA A 48 -2.12 6.36 16.82
N GLU A 49 -2.73 5.28 17.32
CA GLU A 49 -3.14 5.16 18.72
C GLU A 49 -1.93 5.22 19.67
N GLN A 50 -0.84 4.50 19.36
CA GLN A 50 0.40 4.55 20.14
C GLN A 50 1.04 5.95 20.17
N ALA A 51 0.85 6.74 19.11
CA ALA A 51 1.29 8.13 19.04
C ALA A 51 0.37 9.12 19.80
N GLY A 52 -0.70 8.62 20.44
CA GLY A 52 -1.68 9.46 21.13
C GLY A 52 -2.71 10.12 20.21
N CYS A 53 -2.81 9.68 18.95
CA CYS A 53 -3.81 10.18 18.00
C CYS A 53 -5.12 9.37 18.12
N ILE A 54 -6.25 10.04 17.88
CA ILE A 54 -7.57 9.40 17.77
C ILE A 54 -8.01 9.44 16.32
N VAL A 55 -8.19 8.26 15.71
CA VAL A 55 -8.70 8.16 14.33
C VAL A 55 -10.22 8.10 14.35
N VAL A 56 -10.87 9.10 13.75
CA VAL A 56 -12.34 9.19 13.68
C VAL A 56 -12.85 8.92 12.26
N GLN A 57 -13.90 8.11 12.13
CA GLN A 57 -14.61 7.92 10.87
C GLN A 57 -15.64 9.04 10.69
N LYS A 58 -15.38 9.96 9.76
CA LYS A 58 -16.33 11.04 9.43
C LYS A 58 -17.49 10.47 8.59
N GLY A 59 -18.74 10.67 9.03
CA GLY A 59 -19.94 10.44 8.20
C GLY A 59 -20.77 9.16 8.46
N LYS A 60 -20.54 8.40 9.54
CA LYS A 60 -21.51 7.36 9.95
C LYS A 60 -22.64 7.98 10.77
N GLN A 61 -23.72 8.41 10.11
CA GLN A 61 -25.03 8.46 10.78
C GLN A 61 -25.47 7.00 11.00
N ARG A 62 -25.69 6.62 12.27
CA ARG A 62 -26.45 5.41 12.57
C ARG A 62 -27.89 5.68 12.10
N VAL A 63 -28.37 4.86 11.17
CA VAL A 63 -29.81 4.72 10.91
C VAL A 63 -30.42 3.99 12.09
#